data_AF-A0A6V7I6T3-F1
#
_entry.id   AF-A0A6V7I6T3-F1
#
_cell.length_a   1.000
_cell.length_b   1.000
_cell.length_c   1.000
_cell.angle_alpha   90.00
_cell.angle_beta   90.00
_cell.angle_gamma   90.00
#
_symmetry.space_group_name_H-M   'P 1'
#
loop_
_entity.id
_entity.type
_entity.pdbx_description
1 polymer ?
#
loop_
_entity_poly.entity_id
_entity_poly.type
_entity_poly.pdbx_seq_one_letter_code
_entity_poly.pdbx_strand_id
1 'polypeptide(L)'
;SLLGKRFRSTYGNEAFIDDFAVNHVRLSLLQRTALACGSAVVSLVDPFRADMIASLGETTGRCALMYCYDKMKSTEEGVRILNDKPRINTSTLDMKWLEGLPEGTLGKTYHNFLKVN
;
A
#
# COMPACT_ATOMS: atom_id res chain seq x y z
N SER A 1 -33.25 25.02 -38.87
CA SER A 1 -34.27 24.56 -37.91
C SER A 1 -33.71 23.37 -37.14
N LEU A 2 -33.34 23.58 -35.87
CA LEU A 2 -32.59 22.65 -35.01
C LEU A 2 -33.52 22.05 -33.94
N LEU A 3 -34.37 21.09 -34.30
CA LEU A 3 -35.31 20.46 -33.35
C LEU A 3 -35.49 18.97 -33.66
N GLY A 4 -34.52 18.15 -33.26
CA GLY A 4 -34.66 16.70 -33.48
C GLY A 4 -33.63 15.77 -32.85
N LYS A 5 -32.89 16.17 -31.81
CA LYS A 5 -31.82 15.31 -31.25
C LYS A 5 -31.71 15.28 -29.72
N ARG A 6 -32.80 15.49 -28.97
CA ARG A 6 -32.66 15.68 -27.51
C ARG A 6 -33.68 14.96 -26.62
N PHE A 7 -34.19 13.80 -27.03
CA PHE A 7 -35.21 13.10 -26.22
C PHE A 7 -35.05 11.59 -26.02
N ARG A 8 -33.89 10.99 -26.30
CA ARG A 8 -33.72 9.50 -26.18
C ARG A 8 -32.69 8.99 -25.18
N SER A 9 -32.05 9.85 -24.38
CA SER A 9 -30.87 9.44 -23.58
C SER A 9 -31.09 9.40 -22.05
N THR A 10 -32.22 9.88 -21.54
CA THR A 10 -32.44 10.05 -20.09
C THR A 10 -33.16 8.86 -19.46
N TYR A 11 -34.18 8.31 -20.13
CA TYR A 11 -34.98 7.20 -19.58
C TYR A 11 -34.21 5.90 -19.34
N GLY A 12 -33.21 5.58 -20.18
CA GLY A 12 -32.40 4.38 -20.01
C GLY A 12 -31.36 4.48 -18.89
N ASN A 13 -30.90 5.69 -18.56
CA ASN A 13 -29.93 5.91 -17.49
C ASN A 13 -30.61 5.87 -16.11
N GLU A 14 -31.79 6.49 -15.97
CA GLU A 14 -32.48 6.53 -14.68
C GLU A 14 -32.95 5.14 -14.23
N ALA A 15 -33.55 4.35 -15.14
CA ALA A 15 -33.97 2.98 -14.85
C ALA A 15 -32.77 2.05 -14.55
N PHE A 16 -31.62 2.28 -15.19
CA PHE A 16 -30.39 1.56 -14.91
C PHE A 16 -29.79 1.93 -13.54
N ILE A 17 -29.77 3.22 -13.19
CA ILE A 17 -29.26 3.70 -11.89
C ILE A 17 -30.14 3.20 -10.75
N ASP A 18 -31.45 3.15 -10.93
CA ASP A 18 -32.41 2.66 -9.94
C ASP A 18 -32.28 1.14 -9.73
N ASP A 19 -32.20 0.36 -10.81
CA ASP A 19 -31.97 -1.10 -10.74
C ASP A 19 -30.58 -1.45 -10.17
N PHE A 20 -29.56 -0.65 -10.51
CA PHE A 20 -28.22 -0.76 -9.95
C PHE A 20 -28.21 -0.45 -8.45
N ALA A 21 -28.94 0.56 -7.99
CA ALA A 21 -29.00 0.92 -6.57
C ALA A 21 -29.67 -0.15 -5.72
N VAL A 22 -30.68 -0.83 -6.26
CA VAL A 22 -31.45 -1.88 -5.56
C VAL A 22 -30.67 -3.20 -5.46
N ASN A 23 -29.86 -3.55 -6.45
CA ASN A 23 -29.14 -4.83 -6.49
C ASN A 23 -27.64 -4.74 -6.13
N HIS A 24 -27.10 -3.54 -5.89
CA HIS A 24 -25.68 -3.37 -5.60
C HIS A 24 -25.35 -3.76 -4.14
N VAL A 25 -24.95 -5.01 -3.96
CA VAL A 25 -24.22 -5.46 -2.75
C VAL A 25 -22.93 -4.63 -2.65
N ARG A 26 -22.84 -3.72 -1.67
CA ARG A 26 -21.60 -3.01 -1.37
C ARG A 26 -20.57 -3.99 -0.80
N LEU A 27 -19.87 -4.68 -1.70
CA LEU A 27 -18.68 -5.43 -1.34
C LEU A 27 -17.61 -4.43 -0.89
N SER A 28 -16.98 -4.72 0.25
CA SER A 28 -15.91 -3.86 0.79
C SER A 28 -14.77 -3.77 -0.23
N LEU A 29 -13.99 -2.68 -0.22
CA LEU A 29 -12.87 -2.50 -1.14
C LEU A 29 -11.93 -3.73 -1.14
N LEU A 30 -11.75 -4.37 0.02
CA LEU A 30 -10.96 -5.58 0.17
C LEU A 30 -11.57 -6.78 -0.54
N GLN A 31 -12.89 -6.94 -0.52
CA GLN A 31 -13.58 -8.01 -1.26
C GLN A 31 -13.45 -7.79 -2.77
N ARG A 32 -13.57 -6.54 -3.24
CA ARG A 32 -13.31 -6.20 -4.64
C ARG A 32 -11.86 -6.45 -5.02
N THR A 33 -10.90 -6.08 -4.17
CA THR A 33 -9.47 -6.32 -4.43
C THR A 33 -9.12 -7.79 -4.36
N ALA A 34 -9.63 -8.57 -3.41
CA ALA A 34 -9.36 -10.00 -3.31
C ALA A 34 -9.99 -10.78 -4.47
N LEU A 35 -11.23 -10.43 -4.86
CA LEU A 35 -11.89 -10.98 -6.04
C LEU A 35 -11.13 -10.59 -7.32
N ALA A 36 -10.72 -9.32 -7.43
CA ALA A 36 -9.88 -8.84 -8.53
C ALA A 36 -8.51 -9.50 -8.55
N CYS A 37 -7.87 -9.77 -7.41
CA CYS A 37 -6.61 -10.51 -7.32
C CYS A 37 -6.81 -11.98 -7.71
N GLY A 38 -7.88 -12.64 -7.28
CA GLY A 38 -8.22 -14.00 -7.70
C GLY A 38 -8.45 -14.10 -9.20
N SER A 39 -9.18 -13.14 -9.78
CA SER A 39 -9.37 -13.02 -11.23
C SER A 39 -8.09 -12.59 -11.95
N ALA A 40 -7.24 -11.77 -11.32
CA ALA A 40 -5.97 -11.29 -11.87
C ALA A 40 -4.88 -12.36 -11.84
N VAL A 41 -4.86 -13.28 -10.88
CA VAL A 41 -3.97 -14.46 -10.91
C VAL A 41 -4.30 -15.33 -12.12
N VAL A 42 -5.58 -15.41 -12.49
CA VAL A 42 -6.04 -16.08 -13.72
C VAL A 42 -5.68 -15.25 -14.98
N SER A 43 -5.58 -13.92 -14.89
CA SER A 43 -5.16 -13.03 -15.99
C SER A 43 -3.67 -12.64 -16.00
N LEU A 44 -2.85 -13.08 -15.03
CA LEU A 44 -1.43 -12.76 -14.82
C LEU A 44 -0.50 -13.51 -15.80
N VAL A 45 -0.98 -13.63 -17.02
CA VAL A 45 -0.20 -13.82 -18.23
C VAL A 45 0.34 -12.45 -18.76
N ASP A 46 -0.01 -11.28 -18.16
CA ASP A 46 0.49 -9.95 -18.60
C ASP A 46 0.43 -8.82 -17.50
N PRO A 47 0.97 -7.57 -17.65
CA PRO A 47 1.99 -6.98 -16.78
C PRO A 47 1.55 -5.69 -16.02
N PHE A 48 0.44 -5.72 -15.28
CA PHE A 48 -0.06 -4.58 -14.46
C PHE A 48 0.29 -4.70 -12.95
N ARG A 49 1.47 -5.22 -12.62
CA ARG A 49 1.84 -5.64 -11.24
C ARG A 49 2.17 -4.50 -10.25
N ALA A 50 2.49 -3.29 -10.69
CA ALA A 50 2.99 -2.24 -9.79
C ALA A 50 1.85 -1.44 -9.11
N ASP A 51 0.81 -1.07 -9.85
CA ASP A 51 -0.25 -0.16 -9.37
C ASP A 51 -1.14 -0.80 -8.29
N MET A 52 -1.27 -2.13 -8.32
CA MET A 52 -2.00 -2.88 -7.29
C MET A 52 -1.23 -2.99 -5.97
N ILE A 53 0.11 -3.03 -6.00
CA ILE A 53 0.94 -3.00 -4.78
C ILE A 53 0.83 -1.63 -4.11
N ALA A 54 0.82 -0.55 -4.90
CA ALA A 54 0.63 0.81 -4.40
C ALA A 54 -0.74 0.98 -3.71
N SER A 55 -1.82 0.52 -4.35
CA SER A 55 -3.18 0.62 -3.81
C SER A 55 -3.39 -0.27 -2.57
N LEU A 56 -2.75 -1.45 -2.55
CA LEU A 56 -2.71 -2.31 -1.37
C LEU A 56 -1.96 -1.61 -0.23
N GLY A 57 -0.79 -1.03 -0.49
CA GLY A 57 -0.02 -0.27 0.48
C GLY A 57 -0.75 0.96 1.00
N GLU A 58 -1.56 1.63 0.17
CA GLU A 58 -2.40 2.76 0.58
C GLU A 58 -3.55 2.31 1.51
N THR A 59 -4.19 1.19 1.19
CA THR A 59 -5.34 0.68 1.94
C THR A 59 -4.93 -0.05 3.23
N THR A 60 -3.89 -0.89 3.15
CA THR A 60 -3.35 -1.60 4.31
C THR A 60 -2.37 -0.77 5.11
N GLY A 61 -1.76 0.27 4.54
CA GLY A 61 -0.78 1.11 5.21
C GLY A 61 -1.34 1.75 6.48
N ARG A 62 -2.58 2.26 6.44
CA ARG A 62 -3.20 2.87 7.64
C ARG A 62 -3.51 1.82 8.72
N CYS A 63 -4.09 0.69 8.33
CA CYS A 63 -4.43 -0.39 9.27
C CYS A 63 -3.18 -1.05 9.86
N ALA A 64 -2.19 -1.34 9.02
CA ALA A 64 -0.91 -1.92 9.43
C ALA A 64 -0.12 -0.94 10.31
N LEU A 65 -0.11 0.36 9.97
CA LEU A 65 0.52 1.39 10.81
C LEU A 65 -0.14 1.46 12.18
N MET A 66 -1.47 1.46 12.25
CA MET A 66 -2.20 1.49 13.52
C MET A 66 -1.92 0.22 14.35
N TYR A 67 -1.96 -0.94 13.71
CA TYR A 67 -1.63 -2.21 14.33
C TYR A 67 -0.18 -2.23 14.87
N CYS A 68 0.81 -1.80 14.07
CA CYS A 68 2.20 -1.69 14.50
C CYS A 68 2.34 -0.71 15.66
N TYR A 69 1.66 0.44 15.61
CA TYR A 69 1.67 1.44 16.67
C TYR A 69 1.12 0.89 17.99
N ASP A 70 0.01 0.16 17.94
CA ASP A 70 -0.57 -0.49 19.13
C ASP A 70 0.35 -1.59 19.67
N LYS A 71 1.01 -2.36 18.79
CA LYS A 71 2.01 -3.36 19.20
C LYS A 71 3.24 -2.72 19.84
N MET A 72 3.72 -1.58 19.34
CA MET A 72 4.83 -0.84 19.96
C MET A 72 4.43 -0.27 21.33
N LYS A 73 3.19 0.16 21.52
CA LYS A 73 2.69 0.60 22.83
C LYS A 73 2.64 -0.51 23.87
N SER A 74 2.50 -1.77 23.45
CA SER A 74 2.43 -2.91 24.37
C SER A 74 3.77 -3.28 25.03
N THR A 75 4.89 -2.69 24.58
CA THR A 75 6.22 -2.97 25.14
C THR A 75 6.87 -1.68 25.63
N GLU A 76 7.61 -1.75 26.73
CA GLU A 76 8.32 -0.59 27.28
C GLU A 76 9.38 -0.05 26.30
N GLU A 77 10.08 -0.95 25.59
CA GLU A 77 11.00 -0.58 24.52
C GLU A 77 10.28 0.13 23.37
N GLY A 78 9.12 -0.38 22.93
CA GLY A 78 8.37 0.23 21.84
C GLY A 78 7.85 1.63 22.21
N VAL A 79 7.38 1.81 23.46
CA VAL A 79 7.02 3.12 24.00
C VAL A 79 8.22 4.07 24.01
N ARG A 80 9.40 3.59 24.44
CA ARG A 80 10.65 4.38 24.41
C ARG A 80 11.01 4.81 22.99
N ILE A 81 10.96 3.88 22.02
CA ILE A 81 11.23 4.19 20.60
C ILE A 81 10.23 5.23 20.07
N LEU A 82 8.95 5.10 20.39
CA LEU A 82 7.91 6.05 19.96
C LEU A 82 8.11 7.46 20.56
N ASN A 83 8.64 7.55 21.77
CA ASN A 83 8.93 8.82 22.44
C ASN A 83 10.23 9.45 21.92
N ASP A 84 11.32 8.69 21.91
CA ASP A 84 12.66 9.16 21.57
C ASP A 84 12.80 9.45 20.07
N LYS A 85 12.00 8.77 19.23
CA LYS A 85 12.01 8.85 17.76
C LYS A 85 13.45 8.85 17.21
N PRO A 86 14.27 7.85 17.58
CA PRO A 86 15.68 7.84 17.22
C PRO A 86 15.82 7.85 15.69
N ARG A 87 16.61 8.78 15.17
CA ARG A 87 16.88 8.91 13.73
C ARG A 87 18.30 8.48 13.44
N ILE A 88 18.41 7.45 12.62
CA ILE A 88 19.69 7.03 12.05
C ILE A 88 19.96 7.90 10.83
N ASN A 89 21.10 8.59 10.80
CA ASN A 89 21.51 9.39 9.65
C ASN A 89 22.99 9.12 9.31
N THR A 90 23.36 9.37 8.05
CA THR A 90 24.74 9.20 7.55
C THR A 90 25.75 10.16 8.20
N SER A 91 25.29 11.22 8.88
CA SER A 91 26.15 12.11 9.68
C SER A 91 26.43 11.59 11.10
N THR A 92 25.62 10.66 11.60
CA THR A 92 25.75 9.97 12.90
C THR A 92 26.38 8.59 12.74
N LEU A 93 26.37 8.03 11.53
CA LEU A 93 27.02 6.78 11.18
C LEU A 93 28.27 7.04 10.34
N ASP A 94 29.44 6.77 10.91
CA ASP A 94 30.69 6.80 10.17
C ASP A 94 30.78 5.56 9.26
N MET A 95 30.57 5.77 7.96
CA MET A 95 30.63 4.71 6.95
C MET A 95 32.04 4.12 6.81
N LYS A 96 33.10 4.90 7.06
CA LYS A 96 34.49 4.40 7.04
C LYS A 96 34.75 3.50 8.24
N TRP A 97 34.18 3.83 9.39
CA TRP A 97 34.23 2.96 10.56
C TRP A 97 33.50 1.63 10.31
N LEU A 98 32.31 1.68 9.71
CA LEU A 98 31.54 0.48 9.34
C LEU A 98 32.28 -0.41 8.33
N GLU A 99 33.02 0.19 7.39
CA GLU A 99 33.88 -0.55 6.44
C GLU A 99 35.00 -1.31 7.15
N GLY A 100 35.56 -0.76 8.23
CA GLY A 100 36.63 -1.38 9.00
C GLY A 100 36.18 -2.52 9.93
N LEU A 101 34.87 -2.75 10.08
CA LEU A 101 34.36 -3.79 10.98
C LEU A 101 34.63 -5.21 10.44
N PRO A 102 34.82 -6.20 11.34
CA PRO A 102 34.97 -7.60 10.94
C PRO A 102 33.78 -8.12 10.14
N GLU A 103 34.06 -9.06 9.24
CA GLU A 103 33.02 -9.81 8.52
C GLU A 103 32.10 -10.56 9.49
N GLY A 104 30.80 -10.61 9.15
CA GLY A 104 29.75 -11.19 9.99
C GLY A 104 29.14 -10.24 11.02
N THR A 105 29.62 -9.01 11.14
CA THR A 105 28.97 -7.96 11.93
C THR A 105 27.83 -7.29 11.15
N LEU A 106 26.77 -6.88 11.85
CA LEU A 106 25.66 -6.13 11.24
C LEU A 106 26.15 -4.87 10.52
N GLY A 107 27.12 -4.16 11.10
CA GLY A 107 27.66 -2.94 10.52
C GLY A 107 28.40 -3.17 9.20
N LYS A 108 29.24 -4.21 9.11
CA LYS A 108 29.95 -4.59 7.88
C LYS A 108 28.97 -5.06 6.79
N THR A 109 27.98 -5.86 7.16
CA THR A 109 26.94 -6.31 6.23
C THR A 109 26.09 -5.15 5.72
N TYR A 110 25.71 -4.21 6.60
CA TYR A 110 24.96 -3.02 6.22
C TYR A 110 25.75 -2.12 5.26
N HIS A 111 27.04 -1.89 5.54
CA HIS A 111 27.93 -1.16 4.62
C HIS A 111 28.03 -1.83 3.25
N ASN A 112 28.25 -3.15 3.23
CA ASN A 112 28.35 -3.90 1.98
C ASN A 112 27.03 -3.87 1.18
N PHE A 113 25.87 -3.93 1.85
CA PHE A 113 24.56 -3.79 1.20
C PHE A 113 24.38 -2.42 0.53
N LEU A 114 24.72 -1.33 1.24
CA LEU A 114 24.61 0.03 0.72
C LEU A 114 25.60 0.34 -0.42
N LYS A 115 26.71 -0.40 -0.52
CA LYS A 115 27.67 -0.22 -1.62
C LYS A 115 27.17 -0.82 -2.94
N VAL A 116 26.27 -1.81 -2.87
CA VAL A 116 25.82 -2.60 -4.03
C VAL A 116 24.47 -2.11 -4.58
N ASN A 117 23.66 -1.41 -3.78
CA ASN A 117 22.34 -0.88 -4.13
C ASN A 117 22.34 0.64 -4.18
#